data_AF-A0A7K1VUD5-F1
#
_entry.id   AF-A0A7K1VUD5-F1
#
_cell.length_a   1.000
_cell.length_b   1.000
_cell.length_c   1.000
_cell.angle_alpha   90.00
_cell.angle_beta   90.00
_cell.angle_gamma   90.00
#
_symmetry.space_group_name_H-M   'P 1'
#
loop_
_entity.id
_entity.type
_entity.pdbx_description
1 polymer ?
#
loop_
_entity_poly.entity_id
_entity_poly.type
_entity_poly.pdbx_seq_one_letter_code
_entity_poly.pdbx_strand_id
1 'polypeptide(L)'
;MATHRTKVPRPLARQLFVEVGHRCAIPTCRATPLEIAHIVPWHRVQRHDFQNMIVLCPNCHTRFDRGDIDRQAMFHYKELLRLPNPNRVAPDDPSPRAGLIRAYRMFQSETIRWQESISLLVSAVCLSSFGFPTGNLGPVRIAASVARAATDKLGELGDEDVAEAANNVFDWHRCWASDVFDLLPSAFNATEDDYEDRREERFMLFADLHEEVCAALDLDPTELDFFEARRDDQELPKVSLGTRGFWEADE
;
A
#
# COMPACT_ATOMS: atom_id res chain seq x y z
N MET A 1 32.75 3.77 28.64
CA MET A 1 33.11 5.03 27.93
C MET A 1 31.95 5.39 27.02
N ALA A 2 31.25 6.49 27.29
CA ALA A 2 30.15 6.95 26.43
C ALA A 2 30.73 7.44 25.11
N THR A 3 30.74 6.56 24.10
CA THR A 3 31.06 6.92 22.71
C THR A 3 30.16 8.08 22.29
N HIS A 4 30.74 9.14 21.74
CA HIS A 4 30.12 10.40 21.34
C HIS A 4 29.00 10.19 20.29
N ARG A 5 27.85 9.67 20.73
CA ARG A 5 26.68 9.41 19.88
C ARG A 5 26.12 10.75 19.43
N THR A 6 26.16 10.99 18.13
CA THR A 6 25.56 12.18 17.54
C THR A 6 24.04 12.12 17.71
N LYS A 7 23.40 13.30 17.74
CA LYS A 7 21.94 13.37 17.79
C LYS A 7 21.38 12.87 16.47
N VAL A 8 20.26 12.14 16.54
CA VAL A 8 19.52 11.73 15.34
C VAL A 8 19.09 12.99 14.59
N PRO A 9 19.41 13.13 13.29
CA PRO A 9 18.96 14.27 12.49
C PRO A 9 17.44 14.42 12.52
N ARG A 10 16.93 15.65 12.65
CA ARG A 10 15.48 15.92 12.69
C ARG A 10 14.69 15.34 11.51
N PRO A 11 15.17 15.42 10.25
CA PRO A 11 14.45 14.83 9.12
C PRO A 11 14.31 13.32 9.24
N LEU A 12 15.37 12.63 9.68
CA LEU A 12 15.36 11.19 9.89
C LEU A 12 14.44 10.80 11.06
N ALA A 13 14.47 11.55 12.16
CA ALA A 13 13.55 11.33 13.26
C ALA A 13 12.09 11.45 12.80
N ARG A 14 11.76 12.49 12.02
CA ARG A 14 10.41 12.66 11.43
C ARG A 14 10.01 11.44 10.60
N GLN A 15 10.87 10.97 9.70
CA GLN A 15 10.59 9.78 8.87
C GLN A 15 10.30 8.54 9.74
N LEU A 16 11.11 8.31 10.78
CA LEU A 16 10.93 7.19 11.69
C LEU A 16 9.60 7.27 12.46
N PHE A 17 9.21 8.46 12.90
CA PHE A 17 7.92 8.66 13.58
C PHE A 17 6.72 8.49 12.64
N VAL A 18 6.84 8.92 11.39
CA VAL A 18 5.80 8.74 10.36
C VAL A 18 5.65 7.26 9.99
N GLU A 19 6.76 6.53 9.80
CA GLU A 19 6.75 5.08 9.49
C GLU A 19 5.94 4.27 10.51
N VAL A 20 5.99 4.65 11.78
CA VAL A 20 5.26 3.96 12.85
C VAL A 20 3.90 4.59 13.16
N GLY A 21 3.45 5.57 12.38
CA GLY A 21 2.20 6.30 12.62
C GLY A 21 2.12 6.94 14.00
N HIS A 22 3.24 7.41 14.54
CA HIS A 22 3.35 7.95 15.90
C HIS A 22 2.83 6.98 16.98
N ARG A 23 3.01 5.68 16.80
CA ARG A 23 2.74 4.62 17.79
C ARG A 23 3.91 3.65 17.88
N CYS A 24 3.96 2.82 18.91
CA CYS A 24 5.03 1.83 19.04
C CYS A 24 5.03 0.85 17.86
N ALA A 25 6.22 0.57 17.30
CA ALA A 25 6.39 -0.35 16.17
C ALA A 25 6.00 -1.81 16.47
N ILE A 26 5.97 -2.22 17.74
CA ILE A 26 5.52 -3.55 18.12
C ILE A 26 4.02 -3.68 17.77
N PRO A 27 3.63 -4.63 16.89
CA PRO A 27 2.30 -4.64 16.28
C PRO A 27 1.12 -4.59 17.25
N THR A 28 1.25 -5.23 18.41
CA THR A 28 0.22 -5.33 19.45
C THR A 28 0.30 -4.25 20.53
N CYS A 29 1.38 -3.47 20.61
CA CYS A 29 1.58 -2.52 21.71
C CYS A 29 0.89 -1.18 21.45
N ARG A 30 1.20 -0.55 20.30
CA ARG A 30 0.67 0.77 19.89
C ARG A 30 0.74 1.87 20.97
N ALA A 31 1.59 1.75 22.00
CA ALA A 31 1.65 2.74 23.09
C ALA A 31 2.44 4.00 22.71
N THR A 32 2.23 5.07 23.49
CA THR A 32 3.03 6.31 23.55
C THR A 32 3.38 6.60 25.01
N PRO A 33 4.41 7.41 25.35
CA PRO A 33 5.37 8.11 24.48
C PRO A 33 6.37 7.15 23.80
N LEU A 34 7.24 7.70 22.97
CA LEU A 34 8.07 6.95 22.02
C LEU A 34 9.54 7.37 22.03
N GLU A 35 10.41 6.42 21.72
CA GLU A 35 11.86 6.53 21.69
C GLU A 35 12.42 5.88 20.43
N ILE A 36 13.53 6.43 19.91
CA ILE A 36 14.21 5.89 18.73
C ILE A 36 15.32 4.94 19.15
N ALA A 37 15.18 3.67 18.79
CA ALA A 37 16.14 2.61 19.04
C ALA A 37 16.94 2.28 17.76
N HIS A 38 18.20 1.86 17.94
CA HIS A 38 18.99 1.25 16.88
C HIS A 38 18.85 -0.27 16.97
N ILE A 39 18.46 -0.94 15.88
CA ILE A 39 18.30 -2.41 15.85
C ILE A 39 19.67 -3.10 15.99
N VAL A 40 20.65 -2.70 15.16
CA VAL A 40 22.07 -3.00 15.37
C VAL A 40 22.67 -1.85 16.17
N PRO A 41 23.28 -2.12 17.34
CA PRO A 41 23.64 -1.10 18.29
C PRO A 41 24.68 -0.12 17.75
N TRP A 42 24.58 1.15 18.19
CA TRP A 42 25.44 2.26 17.76
C TRP A 42 26.93 1.94 17.78
N HIS A 43 27.42 1.25 18.81
CA HIS A 43 28.86 0.94 18.93
C HIS A 43 29.41 0.12 17.75
N ARG A 44 28.54 -0.61 17.01
CA ARG A 44 28.93 -1.37 15.82
C ARG A 44 28.82 -0.56 14.52
N VAL A 45 27.74 0.21 14.36
CA VAL A 45 27.42 0.86 13.08
C VAL A 45 27.87 2.32 13.01
N GLN A 46 27.87 3.02 14.15
CA GLN A 46 28.25 4.43 14.32
C GLN A 46 27.63 5.40 13.29
N ARG A 47 26.46 5.05 12.75
CA ARG A 47 25.70 5.84 11.79
C ARG A 47 24.20 5.71 12.03
N HIS A 48 23.46 6.73 11.61
CA HIS A 48 22.01 6.74 11.70
C HIS A 48 21.41 6.35 10.35
N ASP A 49 21.13 5.06 10.16
CA ASP A 49 20.46 4.57 8.96
C ASP A 49 18.98 4.35 9.27
N PHE A 50 18.10 4.84 8.39
CA PHE A 50 16.67 4.58 8.49
C PHE A 50 16.35 3.08 8.62
N GLN A 51 17.06 2.24 7.87
CA GLN A 51 16.90 0.78 7.87
C GLN A 51 17.24 0.11 9.21
N ASN A 52 18.16 0.71 9.97
CA ASN A 52 18.70 0.15 11.21
C ASN A 52 18.10 0.82 12.46
N MET A 53 17.04 1.61 12.31
CA MET A 53 16.43 2.36 13.39
C MET A 53 14.94 2.05 13.47
N ILE A 54 14.37 1.98 14.66
CA ILE A 54 12.96 1.66 14.89
C ILE A 54 12.43 2.49 16.05
N VAL A 55 11.13 2.80 16.06
CA VAL A 55 10.50 3.61 17.12
C VAL A 55 9.70 2.71 18.06
N LEU A 56 10.01 2.77 19.35
CA LEU A 56 9.42 1.92 20.38
C LEU A 56 8.87 2.77 21.53
N CYS A 57 7.90 2.28 22.29
CA CYS A 57 7.60 2.86 23.59
C CYS A 57 8.70 2.47 24.61
N PRO A 58 8.87 3.21 25.72
CA PRO A 58 9.90 2.91 26.71
C PRO A 58 9.88 1.46 27.24
N ASN A 59 8.69 0.87 27.38
CA ASN A 59 8.51 -0.51 27.84
C ASN A 59 9.05 -1.52 26.81
N CYS A 60 8.69 -1.37 25.54
CA CYS A 60 9.17 -2.25 24.47
C CYS A 60 10.66 -2.03 24.18
N HIS A 61 11.15 -0.80 24.30
CA HIS A 61 12.57 -0.49 24.18
C HIS A 61 13.38 -1.20 25.29
N THR A 62 12.90 -1.14 26.53
CA THR A 62 13.53 -1.86 27.66
C THR A 62 13.53 -3.37 27.45
N ARG A 63 12.44 -3.95 26.94
CA ARG A 63 12.36 -5.39 26.61
C ARG A 63 13.34 -5.77 25.51
N PHE A 64 13.50 -4.91 24.50
CA PHE A 64 14.51 -5.10 23.45
C PHE A 64 15.93 -5.04 24.01
N ASP A 65 16.24 -4.04 24.85
CA ASP A 65 17.56 -3.89 25.47
C ASP A 65 17.93 -5.07 26.38
N ARG A 66 16.95 -5.69 27.03
CA ARG A 66 17.12 -6.90 27.86
C ARG A 66 17.25 -8.20 27.06
N GLY A 67 16.93 -8.16 25.77
CA GLY A 67 16.91 -9.35 24.90
C GLY A 67 15.62 -10.18 24.99
N ASP A 68 14.58 -9.70 25.68
CA ASP A 68 13.26 -10.35 25.71
C ASP A 68 12.59 -10.32 24.33
N ILE A 69 12.96 -9.32 23.51
CA ILE A 69 12.64 -9.25 22.10
C ILE A 69 13.96 -9.24 21.36
N ASP A 70 14.19 -10.23 20.51
CA ASP A 70 15.46 -10.33 19.81
C ASP A 70 15.57 -9.36 18.64
N ARG A 71 16.79 -9.28 18.07
CA ARG A 71 17.08 -8.39 16.94
C ARG A 71 16.41 -8.83 15.63
N GLN A 72 16.22 -10.14 15.42
CA GLN A 72 15.56 -10.65 14.22
C GLN A 72 14.09 -10.22 14.22
N ALA A 73 13.42 -10.30 15.37
CA ALA A 73 12.07 -9.79 15.58
C ALA A 73 11.99 -8.28 15.30
N MET A 74 12.97 -7.47 15.72
CA MET A 74 12.99 -6.04 15.38
C MET A 74 13.05 -5.79 13.87
N PHE A 75 13.90 -6.52 13.15
CA PHE A 75 13.96 -6.42 11.69
C PHE A 75 12.65 -6.86 11.05
N HIS A 76 12.04 -7.93 11.56
CA HIS A 76 10.73 -8.38 11.09
C HIS A 76 9.65 -7.32 11.33
N TYR A 77 9.58 -6.70 12.51
CA TYR A 77 8.63 -5.62 12.78
C TYR A 77 8.88 -4.40 11.89
N LYS A 78 10.14 -4.04 11.65
CA LYS A 78 10.53 -2.99 10.71
C LYS A 78 10.02 -3.26 9.30
N GLU A 79 10.08 -4.52 8.85
CA GLU A 79 9.56 -4.95 7.55
C GLU A 79 8.03 -4.97 7.51
N LEU A 80 7.37 -5.43 8.57
CA LEU A 80 5.90 -5.41 8.69
C LEU A 80 5.31 -3.99 8.68
N LEU A 81 6.08 -2.97 9.04
CA LEU A 81 5.68 -1.56 8.88
C LEU A 81 5.65 -1.11 7.41
N ARG A 82 6.35 -1.84 6.53
CA ARG A 82 6.42 -1.58 5.08
C ARG A 82 5.48 -2.46 4.27
N LEU A 83 5.08 -3.60 4.83
CA LEU A 83 4.03 -4.40 4.22
C LEU A 83 2.69 -3.68 4.41
N PRO A 84 1.90 -3.47 3.35
CA PRO A 84 0.49 -3.20 3.53
C PRO A 84 -0.12 -4.45 4.15
N ASN A 85 -0.48 -4.34 5.42
CA ASN A 85 -0.98 -5.48 6.20
C ASN A 85 -2.49 -5.62 5.97
N PRO A 86 -2.98 -6.76 5.45
CA PRO A 86 -4.42 -7.03 5.29
C PRO A 86 -5.20 -7.10 6.63
N ASN A 87 -4.54 -7.39 7.76
CA ASN A 87 -5.16 -7.34 9.10
C ASN A 87 -5.02 -5.96 9.78
N ARG A 88 -4.59 -4.93 9.04
CA ARG A 88 -4.67 -3.51 9.41
C ARG A 88 -5.58 -2.72 8.44
N VAL A 89 -6.49 -3.42 7.74
CA VAL A 89 -7.34 -2.87 6.64
C VAL A 89 -8.09 -1.58 7.00
N ALA A 90 -8.35 -1.35 8.28
CA ALA A 90 -8.20 -0.02 8.88
C ALA A 90 -7.84 -0.28 10.36
N PRO A 91 -7.11 0.61 11.06
CA PRO A 91 -7.38 0.68 12.49
C PRO A 91 -8.89 0.89 12.67
N ASP A 92 -9.47 0.41 13.77
CA ASP A 92 -10.67 1.02 14.34
C ASP A 92 -10.31 2.48 14.68
N ASP A 93 -10.26 3.30 13.65
CA ASP A 93 -10.02 4.72 13.75
C ASP A 93 -11.36 5.30 14.20
N PRO A 94 -11.39 6.03 15.33
CA PRO A 94 -12.62 6.66 15.77
C PRO A 94 -13.19 7.64 14.74
N SER A 95 -12.44 8.00 13.68
CA SER A 95 -12.92 8.76 12.53
C SER A 95 -13.31 7.85 11.35
N PRO A 96 -14.62 7.72 11.04
CA PRO A 96 -15.10 7.04 9.82
C PRO A 96 -14.48 7.61 8.54
N ARG A 97 -14.35 8.94 8.45
CA ARG A 97 -13.75 9.66 7.32
C ARG A 97 -12.32 9.19 7.02
N ALA A 98 -11.45 9.17 8.03
CA ALA A 98 -10.06 8.75 7.85
C ALA A 98 -9.94 7.25 7.57
N GLY A 99 -10.88 6.45 8.09
CA GLY A 99 -11.03 5.05 7.73
C GLY A 99 -11.33 4.85 6.25
N LEU A 100 -12.32 5.57 5.72
CA LEU A 100 -12.78 5.46 4.34
C LEU A 100 -11.65 5.80 3.35
N ILE A 101 -10.92 6.90 3.58
CA ILE A 101 -9.76 7.27 2.75
C ILE A 101 -8.71 6.14 2.74
N ARG A 102 -8.39 5.53 3.88
CA ARG A 102 -7.39 4.46 3.93
C ARG A 102 -7.86 3.18 3.27
N ALA A 103 -9.14 2.81 3.43
CA ALA A 103 -9.73 1.67 2.72
C ALA A 103 -9.65 1.88 1.21
N TYR A 104 -9.97 3.09 0.73
CA TYR A 104 -9.86 3.45 -0.68
C TYR A 104 -8.43 3.36 -1.21
N ARG A 105 -7.45 3.92 -0.48
CA ARG A 105 -6.02 3.83 -0.88
C ARG A 105 -5.52 2.40 -0.91
N MET A 106 -5.90 1.59 0.07
CA MET A 106 -5.56 0.16 0.11
C MET A 106 -6.14 -0.55 -1.11
N PHE A 107 -7.44 -0.34 -1.39
CA PHE A 107 -8.14 -0.91 -2.53
C PHE A 107 -7.44 -0.58 -3.84
N GLN A 108 -7.13 0.69 -4.09
CA GLN A 108 -6.38 1.11 -5.28
C GLN A 108 -5.05 0.38 -5.42
N SER A 109 -4.25 0.33 -4.35
CA SER A 109 -2.91 -0.27 -4.38
C SER A 109 -2.94 -1.78 -4.63
N GLU A 110 -3.88 -2.49 -4.02
CA GLU A 110 -3.95 -3.95 -4.10
C GLU A 110 -4.61 -4.42 -5.40
N THR A 111 -5.55 -3.64 -5.93
CA THR A 111 -6.11 -3.89 -7.26
C THR A 111 -5.05 -3.69 -8.36
N ILE A 112 -4.17 -2.68 -8.24
CA ILE A 112 -3.01 -2.53 -9.14
C ILE A 112 -2.06 -3.73 -9.04
N ARG A 113 -1.71 -4.16 -7.82
CA ARG A 113 -0.84 -5.34 -7.63
C ARG A 113 -1.48 -6.61 -8.16
N TRP A 114 -2.79 -6.75 -8.00
CA TRP A 114 -3.54 -7.88 -8.51
C TRP A 114 -3.48 -7.88 -10.04
N GLN A 115 -3.73 -6.73 -10.67
CA GLN A 115 -3.60 -6.55 -12.12
C GLN A 115 -2.20 -6.91 -12.62
N GLU A 116 -1.14 -6.37 -12.01
CA GLU A 116 0.25 -6.67 -12.39
C GLU A 116 0.54 -8.18 -12.27
N SER A 117 0.05 -8.82 -11.20
CA SER A 117 0.26 -10.25 -10.98
C SER A 117 -0.50 -11.12 -11.98
N ILE A 118 -1.72 -10.75 -12.37
CA ILE A 118 -2.49 -11.43 -13.44
C ILE A 118 -1.79 -11.23 -14.79
N SER A 119 -1.36 -10.02 -15.13
CA SER A 119 -0.63 -9.72 -16.38
C SER A 119 0.65 -10.53 -16.53
N LEU A 120 1.39 -10.72 -15.43
CA LEU A 120 2.59 -11.58 -15.42
C LEU A 120 2.24 -13.04 -15.72
N LEU A 121 1.12 -13.55 -15.19
CA LEU A 121 0.64 -14.89 -15.50
C LEU A 121 0.24 -15.01 -16.97
N VAL A 122 -0.55 -14.07 -17.50
CA VAL A 122 -0.95 -14.03 -18.91
C VAL A 122 0.29 -14.06 -19.81
N SER A 123 1.27 -13.19 -19.52
CA SER A 123 2.52 -13.13 -20.29
C SER A 123 3.30 -14.45 -20.22
N ALA A 124 3.37 -15.08 -19.05
CA ALA A 124 4.05 -16.36 -18.87
C ALA A 124 3.38 -17.49 -19.68
N VAL A 125 2.04 -17.52 -19.71
CA VAL A 125 1.27 -18.49 -20.51
C VAL A 125 1.49 -18.27 -22.00
N CYS A 126 1.33 -17.03 -22.49
CA CYS A 126 1.50 -16.69 -23.91
C CYS A 126 2.91 -16.98 -24.44
N LEU A 127 3.95 -16.79 -23.60
CA LEU A 127 5.35 -17.03 -23.98
C LEU A 127 5.82 -18.47 -23.79
N SER A 128 5.04 -19.32 -23.12
CA SER A 128 5.39 -20.73 -22.90
C SER A 128 5.00 -21.60 -24.11
N SER A 129 5.96 -22.30 -24.71
CA SER A 129 5.69 -23.25 -25.81
C SER A 129 5.09 -24.59 -25.34
N PHE A 130 5.03 -24.82 -24.03
CA PHE A 130 4.45 -26.00 -23.39
C PHE A 130 3.70 -25.55 -22.13
N GLY A 131 2.47 -26.04 -21.98
CA GLY A 131 1.45 -25.54 -21.04
C GLY A 131 1.93 -25.26 -19.62
N PHE A 132 1.41 -24.16 -19.07
CA PHE A 132 1.41 -23.71 -17.68
C PHE A 132 2.70 -24.02 -16.90
N PRO A 133 3.71 -23.13 -16.91
CA PRO A 133 4.61 -23.08 -15.78
C PRO A 133 3.73 -22.71 -14.58
N THR A 134 3.70 -23.56 -13.56
CA THR A 134 3.07 -23.32 -12.26
C THR A 134 3.72 -22.12 -11.58
N GLY A 135 3.53 -20.92 -12.14
CA GLY A 135 3.94 -19.67 -11.55
C GLY A 135 3.39 -19.60 -10.14
N ASN A 136 4.16 -19.04 -9.22
CA ASN A 136 3.71 -18.83 -7.86
C ASN A 136 2.38 -18.05 -7.91
N LEU A 137 1.26 -18.71 -7.63
CA LEU A 137 -0.07 -18.09 -7.56
C LEU A 137 -0.27 -17.28 -6.28
N GLY A 138 0.70 -17.37 -5.36
CA GLY A 138 0.69 -16.68 -4.08
C GLY A 138 0.42 -15.17 -4.21
N PRO A 139 1.16 -14.43 -5.06
CA PRO A 139 0.93 -13.00 -5.26
C PRO A 139 -0.50 -12.67 -5.73
N VAL A 140 -1.04 -13.41 -6.71
CA VAL A 140 -2.40 -13.17 -7.23
C VAL A 140 -3.44 -13.40 -6.14
N ARG A 141 -3.32 -14.50 -5.39
CA ARG A 141 -4.25 -14.84 -4.31
C ARG A 141 -4.16 -13.88 -3.14
N ILE A 142 -2.95 -13.47 -2.77
CA ILE A 142 -2.72 -12.48 -1.71
C ILE A 142 -3.36 -11.16 -2.12
N ALA A 143 -3.02 -10.60 -3.28
CA ALA A 143 -3.57 -9.33 -3.76
C ALA A 143 -5.11 -9.39 -3.86
N ALA A 144 -5.67 -10.48 -4.40
CA ALA A 144 -7.13 -10.70 -4.44
C ALA A 144 -7.77 -10.69 -3.04
N SER A 145 -7.15 -11.36 -2.07
CA SER A 145 -7.67 -11.41 -0.69
C SER A 145 -7.61 -10.05 0.00
N VAL A 146 -6.56 -9.27 -0.23
CA VAL A 146 -6.43 -7.92 0.35
C VAL A 146 -7.39 -6.95 -0.35
N ALA A 147 -7.52 -7.02 -1.67
CA ALA A 147 -8.49 -6.24 -2.43
C ALA A 147 -9.93 -6.52 -1.98
N ARG A 148 -10.29 -7.80 -1.71
CA ARG A 148 -11.61 -8.14 -1.15
C ARG A 148 -11.81 -7.51 0.22
N ALA A 149 -10.85 -7.66 1.13
CA ALA A 149 -10.95 -7.08 2.46
C ALA A 149 -11.07 -5.54 2.41
N ALA A 150 -10.37 -4.88 1.48
CA ALA A 150 -10.50 -3.45 1.25
C ALA A 150 -11.87 -3.07 0.69
N THR A 151 -12.44 -3.90 -0.21
CA THR A 151 -13.81 -3.75 -0.74
C THR A 151 -14.85 -3.83 0.39
N ASP A 152 -14.74 -4.84 1.26
CA ASP A 152 -15.62 -4.99 2.42
C ASP A 152 -15.53 -3.75 3.32
N LYS A 153 -14.32 -3.22 3.52
CA LYS A 153 -14.10 -2.03 4.35
C LYS A 153 -14.62 -0.75 3.73
N LEU A 154 -14.58 -0.62 2.42
CA LEU A 154 -15.22 0.49 1.70
C LEU A 154 -16.72 0.45 1.93
N GLY A 155 -17.37 -0.72 1.82
CA GLY A 155 -18.80 -0.85 2.08
C GLY A 155 -19.21 -0.67 3.55
N GLU A 156 -18.34 -1.01 4.50
CA GLU A 156 -18.60 -0.76 5.93
C GLU A 156 -18.51 0.72 6.32
N LEU A 157 -17.65 1.49 5.65
CA LEU A 157 -17.32 2.87 6.03
C LEU A 157 -17.95 3.93 5.12
N GLY A 158 -18.26 3.57 3.89
CA GLY A 158 -18.98 4.38 2.91
C GLY A 158 -20.48 4.15 2.97
N ASP A 159 -21.18 4.66 1.98
CA ASP A 159 -22.60 4.43 1.72
C ASP A 159 -22.80 3.26 0.72
N GLU A 160 -24.05 3.07 0.32
CA GLU A 160 -24.45 2.01 -0.61
C GLU A 160 -23.78 2.18 -1.98
N ASP A 161 -23.65 3.42 -2.47
CA ASP A 161 -23.06 3.74 -3.77
C ASP A 161 -21.56 3.43 -3.80
N VAL A 162 -20.82 3.81 -2.74
CA VAL A 162 -19.40 3.41 -2.56
C VAL A 162 -19.25 1.88 -2.52
N ALA A 163 -20.16 1.18 -1.84
CA ALA A 163 -20.12 -0.28 -1.75
C ALA A 163 -20.36 -0.93 -3.13
N GLU A 164 -21.34 -0.45 -3.89
CA GLU A 164 -21.65 -0.95 -5.23
C GLU A 164 -20.47 -0.74 -6.19
N ALA A 165 -19.97 0.49 -6.28
CA ALA A 165 -18.86 0.84 -7.16
C ALA A 165 -17.57 0.03 -6.82
N ALA A 166 -17.29 -0.19 -5.54
CA ALA A 166 -16.13 -0.98 -5.11
C ALA A 166 -16.27 -2.45 -5.51
N ASN A 167 -17.47 -3.04 -5.39
CA ASN A 167 -17.72 -4.40 -5.83
C ASN A 167 -17.62 -4.52 -7.36
N ASN A 168 -18.08 -3.54 -8.13
CA ASN A 168 -17.97 -3.54 -9.60
C ASN A 168 -16.50 -3.62 -10.06
N VAL A 169 -15.62 -2.81 -9.46
CA VAL A 169 -14.17 -2.87 -9.76
C VAL A 169 -13.56 -4.21 -9.35
N PHE A 170 -13.93 -4.73 -8.16
CA PHE A 170 -13.44 -6.02 -7.67
C PHE A 170 -13.86 -7.18 -8.57
N ASP A 171 -15.15 -7.22 -8.95
CA ASP A 171 -15.71 -8.29 -9.77
C ASP A 171 -15.15 -8.30 -11.18
N TRP A 172 -14.85 -7.13 -11.76
CA TRP A 172 -14.14 -7.05 -13.03
C TRP A 172 -12.78 -7.76 -12.97
N HIS A 173 -11.97 -7.48 -11.93
CA HIS A 173 -10.66 -8.14 -11.76
C HIS A 173 -10.80 -9.63 -11.45
N ARG A 174 -11.81 -10.01 -10.67
CA ARG A 174 -12.12 -11.41 -10.36
C ARG A 174 -12.49 -12.20 -11.61
N CYS A 175 -13.36 -11.65 -12.47
CA CYS A 175 -13.75 -12.28 -13.73
C CYS A 175 -12.54 -12.48 -14.65
N TRP A 176 -11.72 -11.43 -14.83
CA TRP A 176 -10.51 -11.55 -15.63
C TRP A 176 -9.52 -12.59 -15.06
N ALA A 177 -9.31 -12.61 -13.74
CA ALA A 177 -8.47 -13.63 -13.10
C ALA A 177 -9.03 -15.05 -13.32
N SER A 178 -10.34 -15.22 -13.27
CA SER A 178 -11.01 -16.51 -13.55
C SER A 178 -10.74 -16.97 -14.97
N ASP A 179 -10.94 -16.10 -15.96
CA ASP A 179 -10.69 -16.40 -17.37
C ASP A 179 -9.24 -16.84 -17.60
N VAL A 180 -8.28 -16.21 -16.91
CA VAL A 180 -6.86 -16.57 -16.95
C VAL A 180 -6.62 -17.96 -16.33
N PHE A 181 -7.25 -18.27 -15.20
CA PHE A 181 -7.11 -19.57 -14.54
C PHE A 181 -7.78 -20.71 -15.31
N ASP A 182 -8.91 -20.43 -15.94
CA ASP A 182 -9.69 -21.39 -16.74
C ASP A 182 -9.16 -21.53 -18.18
N LEU A 183 -8.06 -20.82 -18.50
CA LEU A 183 -7.42 -20.81 -19.82
C LEU A 183 -8.38 -20.42 -20.94
N LEU A 184 -9.32 -19.53 -20.66
CA LEU A 184 -10.33 -19.11 -21.64
C LEU A 184 -9.70 -18.23 -22.73
N PRO A 185 -10.10 -18.37 -24.01
CA PRO A 185 -9.58 -17.55 -25.09
C PRO A 185 -9.69 -16.04 -24.85
N SER A 186 -10.72 -15.57 -24.13
CA SER A 186 -10.92 -14.17 -23.74
C SER A 186 -9.74 -13.58 -22.96
N ALA A 187 -9.01 -14.41 -22.21
CA ALA A 187 -7.86 -13.96 -21.43
C ALA A 187 -6.55 -13.85 -22.25
N PHE A 188 -6.43 -14.56 -23.38
CA PHE A 188 -5.15 -14.70 -24.10
C PHE A 188 -5.19 -14.28 -25.57
N ASN A 189 -6.34 -14.35 -26.24
CA ASN A 189 -6.52 -14.08 -27.67
C ASN A 189 -7.13 -12.70 -27.93
N ALA A 190 -6.84 -11.73 -27.08
CA ALA A 190 -7.32 -10.36 -27.25
C ALA A 190 -6.58 -9.64 -28.37
N THR A 191 -7.33 -9.04 -29.28
CA THR A 191 -6.84 -8.07 -30.26
C THR A 191 -6.39 -6.78 -29.57
N GLU A 192 -5.69 -5.90 -30.28
CA GLU A 192 -5.31 -4.57 -29.74
C GLU A 192 -6.55 -3.78 -29.28
N ASP A 193 -7.62 -3.80 -30.09
CA ASP A 193 -8.93 -3.22 -29.75
C ASP A 193 -9.51 -3.83 -28.45
N ASP A 194 -9.47 -5.16 -28.28
CA ASP A 194 -9.96 -5.82 -27.05
C ASP A 194 -9.13 -5.44 -25.80
N TYR A 195 -7.87 -5.02 -25.96
CA TYR A 195 -7.06 -4.51 -24.85
C TYR A 195 -7.41 -3.08 -24.49
N GLU A 196 -7.67 -2.23 -25.49
CA GLU A 196 -8.10 -0.85 -25.29
C GLU A 196 -9.47 -0.79 -24.62
N ASP A 197 -10.45 -1.57 -25.11
CA ASP A 197 -11.80 -1.66 -24.53
C ASP A 197 -11.75 -2.07 -23.05
N ARG A 198 -10.97 -3.10 -22.72
CA ARG A 198 -10.79 -3.54 -21.33
C ARG A 198 -10.09 -2.50 -20.45
N ARG A 199 -9.19 -1.70 -21.04
CA ARG A 199 -8.51 -0.61 -20.32
C ARG A 199 -9.48 0.54 -20.04
N GLU A 200 -10.34 0.89 -21.00
CA GLU A 200 -11.36 1.92 -20.85
C GLU A 200 -12.44 1.49 -19.85
N GLU A 201 -12.99 0.29 -19.97
CA GLU A 201 -13.96 -0.26 -19.02
C GLU A 201 -13.43 -0.21 -17.59
N ARG A 202 -12.20 -0.70 -17.37
CA ARG A 202 -11.55 -0.62 -16.06
C ARG A 202 -11.40 0.82 -15.58
N PHE A 203 -10.98 1.74 -16.45
CA PHE A 203 -10.81 3.14 -16.08
C PHE A 203 -12.14 3.76 -15.63
N MET A 204 -13.22 3.49 -16.36
CA MET A 204 -14.57 3.98 -16.03
C MET A 204 -15.04 3.45 -14.68
N LEU A 205 -14.86 2.15 -14.40
CA LEU A 205 -15.21 1.57 -13.10
C LEU A 205 -14.44 2.20 -11.94
N PHE A 206 -13.16 2.50 -12.13
CA PHE A 206 -12.39 3.20 -11.11
C PHE A 206 -12.82 4.65 -10.94
N ALA A 207 -13.15 5.34 -12.04
CA ALA A 207 -13.62 6.73 -12.03
C ALA A 207 -14.91 6.86 -11.24
N ASP A 208 -15.86 5.95 -11.50
CA ASP A 208 -17.12 5.82 -10.76
C ASP A 208 -16.88 5.65 -9.26
N LEU A 209 -16.08 4.65 -8.86
CA LEU A 209 -15.72 4.45 -7.45
C LEU A 209 -15.05 5.69 -6.82
N HIS A 210 -14.24 6.41 -7.58
CA HIS A 210 -13.57 7.60 -7.08
C HIS A 210 -14.53 8.76 -6.83
N GLU A 211 -15.47 8.98 -7.75
CA GLU A 211 -16.52 9.98 -7.61
C GLU A 211 -17.37 9.67 -6.37
N GLU A 212 -17.79 8.41 -6.19
CA GLU A 212 -18.58 8.00 -5.02
C GLU A 212 -17.81 8.17 -3.70
N VAL A 213 -16.52 7.79 -3.67
CA VAL A 213 -15.69 8.01 -2.48
C VAL A 213 -15.52 9.50 -2.17
N CYS A 214 -15.36 10.35 -3.18
CA CYS A 214 -15.25 11.80 -2.98
C CYS A 214 -16.58 12.39 -2.50
N ALA A 215 -17.71 11.94 -3.07
CA ALA A 215 -19.05 12.34 -2.66
C ALA A 215 -19.33 11.96 -1.19
N ALA A 216 -19.04 10.72 -0.79
CA ALA A 216 -19.16 10.26 0.59
C ALA A 216 -18.26 11.03 1.58
N LEU A 217 -17.17 11.62 1.06
CA LEU A 217 -16.25 12.47 1.81
C LEU A 217 -16.58 13.97 1.69
N ASP A 218 -17.61 14.40 0.97
CA ASP A 218 -17.87 15.82 0.71
C ASP A 218 -16.60 16.54 0.18
N LEU A 219 -15.93 15.91 -0.79
CA LEU A 219 -14.73 16.40 -1.46
C LEU A 219 -14.99 16.59 -2.95
N ASP A 220 -14.35 17.59 -3.55
CA ASP A 220 -14.21 17.63 -5.00
C ASP A 220 -13.26 16.49 -5.46
N PRO A 221 -13.54 15.79 -6.57
CA PRO A 221 -12.70 14.70 -7.06
C PRO A 221 -11.22 15.08 -7.25
N THR A 222 -10.90 16.36 -7.47
CA THR A 222 -9.51 16.82 -7.60
C THR A 222 -8.77 16.95 -6.25
N GLU A 223 -9.47 16.93 -5.12
CA GLU A 223 -8.90 17.03 -3.78
C GLU A 223 -8.33 15.70 -3.26
N LEU A 224 -8.69 14.58 -3.89
CA LEU A 224 -8.20 13.25 -3.56
C LEU A 224 -7.55 12.65 -4.81
N ASP A 225 -6.24 12.36 -4.76
CA ASP A 225 -5.57 11.83 -5.96
C ASP A 225 -6.25 10.56 -6.51
N PHE A 226 -6.59 10.55 -7.80
CA PHE A 226 -7.28 9.42 -8.44
C PHE A 226 -6.43 8.14 -8.47
N PHE A 227 -5.10 8.27 -8.53
CA PHE A 227 -4.13 7.18 -8.38
C PHE A 227 -2.78 7.75 -7.91
N GLU A 228 -2.26 7.34 -6.75
CA GLU A 228 -0.83 7.52 -6.49
C GLU A 228 -0.08 6.66 -7.52
N ALA A 229 0.41 7.32 -8.57
CA ALA A 229 1.29 6.73 -9.56
C ALA A 229 2.41 5.97 -8.84
N ARG A 230 2.67 4.74 -9.30
CA ARG A 230 3.95 4.04 -9.11
C ARG A 230 5.07 5.07 -9.17
N ARG A 231 5.67 5.42 -8.03
CA ARG A 231 7.04 5.90 -8.03
C ARG A 231 7.91 4.66 -8.19
N ASP A 232 8.09 4.26 -9.44
CA ASP A 232 9.37 3.81 -9.98
C ASP A 232 9.26 3.71 -11.50
N ASP A 233 10.03 4.61 -12.12
CA ASP A 233 10.52 4.71 -13.49
C ASP A 233 9.56 4.98 -14.67
N GLN A 234 9.95 6.02 -15.42
CA GLN A 234 9.53 6.53 -16.74
C GLN A 234 8.45 7.61 -16.85
N GLU A 235 8.81 8.65 -17.62
CA GLU A 235 8.12 9.93 -17.85
C GLU A 235 6.66 9.77 -18.29
N LEU A 236 5.76 10.48 -17.61
CA LEU A 236 4.37 10.66 -18.04
C LEU A 236 4.25 11.90 -18.95
N PRO A 237 3.29 11.89 -19.90
CA PRO A 237 3.16 12.91 -20.93
C PRO A 237 2.81 14.29 -20.35
N LYS A 238 3.36 15.35 -20.97
CA LYS A 238 3.10 16.74 -20.60
C LYS A 238 1.62 17.08 -20.80
N VAL A 239 0.87 17.06 -19.70
CA VAL A 239 -0.45 17.70 -19.61
C VAL A 239 -0.33 18.83 -18.60
N SER A 240 -0.74 20.03 -19.02
CA SER A 240 -0.64 21.25 -18.21
C SER A 240 -1.61 21.20 -17.04
N LEU A 241 -1.10 20.86 -15.85
CA LEU A 241 -1.84 20.96 -14.60
C LEU A 241 -1.61 22.33 -13.96
N GLY A 242 -2.73 22.97 -13.63
CA GLY A 242 -2.83 24.32 -13.08
C GLY A 242 -2.05 24.49 -11.78
N THR A 243 -1.60 25.71 -11.59
CA THR A 243 -0.75 26.18 -10.50
C THR A 243 -1.52 26.35 -9.19
N ARG A 244 -1.01 25.74 -8.11
CA ARG A 244 -1.04 26.19 -6.70
C ARG A 244 -0.33 25.13 -5.85
N GLY A 245 0.96 25.25 -5.54
CA GLY A 245 1.58 26.13 -4.51
C GLY A 245 2.17 25.18 -3.45
N PHE A 246 3.45 25.16 -3.09
CA PHE A 246 4.34 26.25 -2.70
C PHE A 246 5.80 25.84 -2.92
N TRP A 247 6.65 26.79 -3.35
CA TRP A 247 7.93 27.14 -2.72
C TRP A 247 8.34 28.50 -3.33
N GLU A 248 7.99 29.60 -2.66
CA GLU A 248 8.79 30.82 -2.77
C GLU A 248 10.08 30.53 -2.01
N ALA A 249 11.17 30.41 -2.75
CA ALA A 249 12.51 30.57 -2.21
C ALA A 249 12.89 32.02 -2.51
N ASP A 250 12.89 32.85 -1.47
CA ASP A 250 13.68 34.06 -1.48
C ASP A 250 15.17 33.66 -1.49
N GLU A 251 15.87 34.23 -2.49
CA GLU A 251 17.32 34.29 -2.74
C GLU A 251 18.07 33.02 -3.21
#